data_AF-A0A953SZA2-F1
#
_entry.id   AF-A0A953SZA2-F1
#
_cell.length_a   1.000
_cell.length_b   1.000
_cell.length_c   1.000
_cell.angle_alpha   90.00
_cell.angle_beta   90.00
_cell.angle_gamma   90.00
#
_symmetry.space_group_name_H-M   'P 1'
#
loop_
_entity.id
_entity.type
_entity.pdbx_description
1 polymer ?
#
loop_
_entity_poly.entity_id
_entity_poly.type
_entity_poly.pdbx_seq_one_letter_code
_entity_poly.pdbx_strand_id
1 'polypeptide(L)'
;MRYAIALAALLVGHFGIAQSSTLKPVTVKYMVRGYFYASSQGPAELNGFGGWGRSSNGSARFIPSAGAIGLQVLVDTSSVVPLDSLHEGRRVTVRNNGPDTIYFPAQDSRLYMKAQAKQGGVFRDIEYLPSSWCGNSYHTLFLAPGEQWQFVMPNYSGPLKTSLRLELAYRTTAERDDEKLLYSHPFPGSVHPKQFSEKKEYQPGGLMDPYND
;
A
#
# COMPACT_ATOMS: atom_id res chain seq x y z
N MET A 1 72.95 -27.05 -16.67
CA MET A 1 71.50 -27.27 -16.92
C MET A 1 70.71 -26.78 -15.72
N ARG A 2 69.96 -25.69 -15.87
CA ARG A 2 68.67 -25.41 -15.20
C ARG A 2 68.21 -24.01 -15.62
N TYR A 3 67.20 -24.01 -16.48
CA TYR A 3 66.44 -22.84 -16.91
C TYR A 3 65.51 -22.38 -15.77
N ALA A 4 65.35 -21.08 -15.60
CA ALA A 4 64.21 -20.51 -14.87
C ALA A 4 63.68 -19.33 -15.70
N ILE A 5 62.61 -19.59 -16.44
CA ILE A 5 61.82 -18.58 -17.15
C ILE A 5 60.73 -18.14 -16.18
N ALA A 6 60.75 -16.86 -15.80
CA ALA A 6 59.67 -16.25 -15.01
C ALA A 6 58.53 -15.86 -15.95
N LEU A 7 57.38 -16.51 -15.82
CA LEU A 7 56.13 -16.14 -16.50
C LEU A 7 55.39 -15.12 -15.62
N ALA A 8 55.28 -13.88 -16.09
CA ALA A 8 54.41 -12.88 -15.48
C ALA A 8 52.99 -13.02 -16.05
N ALA A 9 52.05 -13.51 -15.24
CA ALA A 9 50.64 -13.56 -15.59
C ALA A 9 49.97 -12.22 -15.26
N LEU A 10 49.53 -11.51 -16.30
CA LEU A 10 48.73 -10.28 -16.21
C LEU A 10 47.27 -10.67 -15.93
N LEU A 11 46.82 -10.48 -14.70
CA LEU A 11 45.42 -10.62 -14.30
C LEU A 11 44.67 -9.33 -14.68
N VAL A 12 43.91 -9.37 -15.78
CA VAL A 12 42.97 -8.30 -16.16
C VAL A 12 41.68 -8.48 -15.36
N GLY A 13 41.59 -7.79 -14.22
CA GLY A 13 40.37 -7.72 -13.42
C GLY A 13 39.25 -7.02 -14.19
N HIS A 14 38.21 -7.76 -14.56
CA HIS A 14 36.97 -7.19 -15.06
C HIS A 14 36.17 -6.63 -13.88
N PHE A 15 36.30 -5.33 -13.64
CA PHE A 15 35.37 -4.62 -12.77
C PHE A 15 34.04 -4.46 -13.52
N GLY A 16 33.09 -5.35 -13.23
CA GLY A 16 31.70 -5.12 -13.59
C GLY A 16 31.18 -3.93 -12.79
N ILE A 17 30.95 -2.80 -13.47
CA ILE A 17 30.23 -1.67 -12.88
C ILE A 17 28.77 -2.11 -12.72
N ALA A 18 28.37 -2.41 -11.48
CA ALA A 18 26.96 -2.57 -11.17
C ALA A 18 26.26 -1.23 -11.42
N GLN A 19 25.38 -1.17 -12.43
CA GLN A 19 24.50 -0.02 -12.62
C GLN A 19 23.58 0.09 -11.40
N SER A 20 23.79 1.13 -10.58
CA SER A 20 22.81 1.56 -9.60
C SER A 20 21.58 2.06 -10.35
N SER A 21 20.51 1.26 -10.42
CA SER A 21 19.25 1.72 -11.01
C SER A 21 18.60 2.75 -10.08
N THR A 22 18.64 4.02 -10.46
CA THR A 22 17.89 5.06 -9.77
C THR A 22 16.39 4.81 -9.96
N LEU A 23 15.69 4.55 -8.87
CA LEU A 23 14.23 4.39 -8.87
C LEU A 23 13.54 5.66 -9.39
N LYS A 24 12.38 5.50 -10.01
CA LYS A 24 11.62 6.60 -10.62
C LYS A 24 10.24 6.76 -10.00
N PRO A 25 9.70 7.98 -9.92
CA PRO A 25 8.29 8.18 -9.59
C PRO A 25 7.36 7.42 -10.54
N VAL A 26 6.20 7.00 -10.03
CA VAL A 26 5.19 6.28 -10.82
C VAL A 26 4.41 7.25 -11.69
N THR A 27 4.48 7.08 -13.01
CA THR A 27 3.73 7.88 -13.99
C THR A 27 2.74 6.98 -14.72
N VAL A 28 1.44 7.15 -14.43
CA VAL A 28 0.36 6.35 -15.03
C VAL A 28 -0.78 7.26 -15.50
N LYS A 29 -1.52 6.80 -16.51
CA LYS A 29 -2.65 7.54 -17.11
C LYS A 29 -4.01 6.94 -16.76
N TYR A 30 -4.08 6.15 -15.69
CA TYR A 30 -5.26 5.42 -15.25
C TYR A 30 -5.24 5.24 -13.73
N MET A 31 -6.40 4.96 -13.15
CA MET A 31 -6.58 4.64 -11.74
C MET A 31 -5.85 3.33 -11.43
N VAL A 32 -4.95 3.36 -10.44
CA VAL A 32 -4.29 2.15 -9.98
C VAL A 32 -5.26 1.35 -9.10
N ARG A 33 -5.28 0.04 -9.29
CA ARG A 33 -6.07 -0.89 -8.47
C ARG A 33 -5.52 -0.89 -7.05
N GLY A 34 -6.38 -0.85 -6.04
CA GLY A 34 -5.95 -0.80 -4.63
C GLY A 34 -4.99 -1.94 -4.26
N TYR A 35 -3.99 -1.62 -3.43
CA TYR A 35 -2.86 -2.51 -3.12
C TYR A 35 -2.52 -2.55 -1.62
N PHE A 36 -3.35 -1.97 -0.75
CA PHE A 36 -3.16 -1.97 0.70
C PHE A 36 -3.62 -3.31 1.31
N TYR A 37 -2.81 -4.36 1.11
CA TYR A 37 -3.06 -5.69 1.67
C TYR A 37 -2.47 -5.83 3.06
N ALA A 38 -3.24 -6.34 4.01
CA ALA A 38 -2.87 -6.46 5.41
C ALA A 38 -3.40 -7.76 6.02
N SER A 39 -2.81 -8.20 7.12
CA SER A 39 -3.34 -9.27 7.96
C SER A 39 -3.27 -8.87 9.43
N SER A 40 -4.25 -9.31 10.20
CA SER A 40 -4.31 -9.05 11.64
C SER A 40 -3.58 -10.15 12.40
N GLN A 41 -2.95 -9.77 13.51
CA GLN A 41 -2.48 -10.71 14.52
C GLN A 41 -3.39 -10.62 15.74
N GLY A 42 -3.81 -11.75 16.29
CA GLY A 42 -4.68 -11.76 17.47
C GLY A 42 -5.05 -13.16 17.95
N PRO A 43 -5.84 -13.26 19.02
CA PRO A 43 -6.19 -14.54 19.62
C PRO A 43 -6.97 -15.40 18.63
N ALA A 44 -6.82 -16.72 18.76
CA ALA A 44 -7.38 -17.67 17.80
C ALA A 44 -8.91 -17.59 17.66
N GLU A 45 -9.59 -17.03 18.65
CA GLU A 45 -11.03 -16.74 18.65
C GLU A 45 -11.46 -15.66 17.64
N LEU A 46 -10.51 -14.85 17.14
CA LEU A 46 -10.73 -13.95 16.00
C LEU A 46 -10.26 -14.57 14.66
N ASN A 47 -9.69 -15.78 14.67
CA ASN A 47 -9.37 -16.50 13.43
C ASN A 47 -10.68 -16.87 12.73
N GLY A 48 -10.86 -16.36 11.51
CA GLY A 48 -12.13 -16.45 10.75
C GLY A 48 -12.64 -15.06 10.34
N PHE A 49 -12.34 -14.02 11.12
CA PHE A 49 -12.33 -12.63 10.64
C PHE A 49 -11.10 -12.45 9.75
N GLY A 50 -11.24 -12.80 8.46
CA GLY A 50 -10.09 -12.83 7.54
C GLY A 50 -10.37 -13.36 6.14
N GLY A 51 -11.56 -13.95 5.92
CA GLY A 51 -11.86 -14.59 4.63
C GLY A 51 -10.77 -15.60 4.27
N TRP A 52 -10.67 -15.95 2.99
CA TRP A 52 -9.56 -16.81 2.52
C TRP A 52 -8.38 -16.01 1.95
N GLY A 53 -8.53 -14.67 1.86
CA GLY A 53 -7.44 -13.78 1.52
C GLY A 53 -6.32 -13.91 2.54
N ARG A 54 -5.08 -14.05 2.06
CA ARG A 54 -3.90 -14.05 2.92
C ARG A 54 -3.01 -12.89 2.51
N SER A 55 -2.51 -12.15 3.48
CA SER A 55 -1.45 -11.17 3.30
C SER A 55 -0.29 -11.49 4.24
N SER A 56 0.94 -11.37 3.74
CA SER A 56 2.16 -11.46 4.55
C SER A 56 2.41 -10.19 5.37
N ASN A 57 1.67 -9.11 5.12
CA ASN A 57 1.78 -7.85 5.85
C ASN A 57 1.01 -7.90 7.17
N GLY A 58 1.54 -8.65 8.14
CA GLY A 58 0.99 -8.76 9.48
C GLY A 58 1.10 -7.46 10.28
N SER A 59 0.20 -7.26 11.24
CA SER A 59 0.32 -6.15 12.19
C SER A 59 1.57 -6.30 13.05
N ALA A 60 2.21 -5.17 13.35
CA ALA A 60 3.35 -5.08 14.25
C ALA A 60 2.97 -4.27 15.49
N ARG A 61 3.53 -4.65 16.65
CA ARG A 61 3.36 -3.92 17.90
C ARG A 61 4.20 -2.64 17.90
N PHE A 62 3.67 -1.57 18.49
CA PHE A 62 4.37 -0.33 18.78
C PHE A 62 3.88 0.26 20.10
N ILE A 63 4.66 1.19 20.67
CA ILE A 63 4.27 1.92 21.88
C ILE A 63 3.67 3.26 21.45
N PRO A 64 2.37 3.52 21.70
CA PRO A 64 1.77 4.81 21.42
C PRO A 64 2.48 5.94 22.17
N SER A 65 2.69 7.07 21.51
CA SER A 65 3.20 8.28 22.17
C SER A 65 2.22 8.74 23.25
N ALA A 66 2.75 9.24 24.38
CA ALA A 66 1.91 9.78 25.44
C ALA A 66 0.95 10.85 24.89
N GLY A 67 -0.35 10.67 25.14
CA GLY A 67 -1.40 11.57 24.65
C GLY A 67 -1.85 11.37 23.20
N ALA A 68 -1.24 10.45 22.44
CA ALA A 68 -1.77 10.06 21.14
C ALA A 68 -3.03 9.21 21.35
N ILE A 69 -4.14 9.61 20.72
CA ILE A 69 -5.42 8.92 20.81
C ILE A 69 -5.94 8.53 19.43
N GLY A 70 -6.53 7.35 19.35
CA GLY A 70 -7.29 6.87 18.19
C GLY A 70 -6.46 6.39 16.99
N LEU A 71 -7.20 6.11 15.91
CA LEU A 71 -6.70 5.62 14.64
C LEU A 71 -6.03 6.73 13.82
N GLN A 72 -4.90 6.43 13.19
CA GLN A 72 -4.18 7.36 12.32
C GLN A 72 -3.74 6.71 11.01
N VAL A 73 -3.77 7.48 9.93
CA VAL A 73 -3.12 7.18 8.64
C VAL A 73 -2.04 8.22 8.39
N LEU A 74 -0.78 7.79 8.37
CA LEU A 74 0.38 8.63 8.23
C LEU A 74 1.10 8.33 6.93
N VAL A 75 1.42 9.37 6.16
CA VAL A 75 2.24 9.28 4.95
C VAL A 75 3.55 9.99 5.22
N ASP A 76 4.67 9.28 5.08
CA ASP A 76 6.00 9.90 5.18
C ASP A 76 6.36 10.53 3.83
N THR A 77 6.17 11.85 3.75
CA THR A 77 6.44 12.64 2.54
C THR A 77 7.93 12.88 2.27
N SER A 78 8.81 12.49 3.20
CA SER A 78 10.26 12.52 3.02
C SER A 78 10.83 11.17 2.60
N SER A 79 10.09 10.08 2.82
CA SER A 79 10.54 8.74 2.45
C SER A 79 10.60 8.53 0.94
N VAL A 80 11.71 7.92 0.51
CA VAL A 80 11.91 7.35 -0.83
C VAL A 80 12.31 5.90 -0.63
N VAL A 81 11.41 4.98 -0.93
CA VAL A 81 11.63 3.54 -0.76
C VAL A 81 11.32 2.79 -2.05
N PRO A 82 11.92 1.63 -2.32
CA PRO A 82 11.51 0.79 -3.45
C PRO A 82 10.03 0.40 -3.33
N LEU A 83 9.25 0.73 -4.36
CA LEU A 83 7.91 0.15 -4.59
C LEU A 83 8.06 -1.18 -5.35
N ASP A 84 8.90 -1.16 -6.38
CA ASP A 84 9.32 -2.31 -7.17
C ASP A 84 10.77 -2.11 -7.64
N SER A 85 11.23 -2.91 -8.61
CA SER A 85 12.61 -2.81 -9.15
C SER A 85 12.91 -1.52 -9.94
N LEU A 86 11.89 -0.78 -10.36
CA LEU A 86 11.98 0.39 -11.23
C LEU A 86 11.46 1.66 -10.55
N HIS A 87 10.51 1.53 -9.63
CA HIS A 87 9.75 2.64 -9.10
C HIS A 87 9.98 2.89 -7.62
N GLU A 88 9.96 4.17 -7.25
CA GLU A 88 9.96 4.60 -5.87
C GLU A 88 8.54 4.79 -5.34
N GLY A 89 8.42 4.60 -4.05
CA GLY A 89 7.22 4.80 -3.27
C GLY A 89 7.51 5.54 -1.97
N ARG A 90 6.44 5.71 -1.19
CA ARG A 90 6.43 6.38 0.12
C ARG A 90 5.92 5.41 1.16
N ARG A 91 6.50 5.47 2.36
CA ARG A 91 6.00 4.71 3.50
C ARG A 91 4.67 5.28 3.97
N VAL A 92 3.73 4.38 4.19
CA VAL A 92 2.43 4.66 4.80
C VAL A 92 2.31 3.82 6.06
N THR A 93 1.83 4.41 7.15
CA THR A 93 1.56 3.72 8.40
C THR A 93 0.11 3.90 8.78
N VAL A 94 -0.60 2.80 9.01
CA VAL A 94 -1.92 2.80 9.64
C VAL A 94 -1.74 2.26 11.05
N ARG A 95 -2.06 3.05 12.07
CA ARG A 95 -1.76 2.66 13.46
C ARG A 95 -2.90 3.01 14.41
N ASN A 96 -3.10 2.13 15.39
CA ASN A 96 -4.07 2.33 16.46
C ASN A 96 -3.37 2.81 17.73
N ASN A 97 -3.49 4.11 18.03
CA ASN A 97 -3.03 4.69 19.29
C ASN A 97 -4.14 4.71 20.36
N GLY A 98 -5.35 4.25 20.02
CA GLY A 98 -6.49 4.24 20.92
C GLY A 98 -6.46 3.06 21.90
N PRO A 99 -7.31 3.12 22.93
CA PRO A 99 -7.45 2.05 23.93
C PRO A 99 -8.26 0.85 23.43
N ASP A 100 -9.01 1.00 22.34
CA ASP A 100 -9.93 -0.02 21.81
C ASP A 100 -9.44 -0.60 20.47
N THR A 101 -9.86 -1.82 20.16
CA THR A 101 -9.61 -2.46 18.86
C THR A 101 -10.38 -1.75 17.75
N ILE A 102 -9.71 -1.51 16.62
CA ILE A 102 -10.33 -0.95 15.42
C ILE A 102 -10.52 -2.05 14.39
N TYR A 103 -11.67 -2.06 13.73
CA TYR A 103 -12.03 -3.03 12.70
C TYR A 103 -12.01 -2.38 11.32
N PHE A 104 -11.69 -3.18 10.31
CA PHE A 104 -11.55 -2.73 8.93
C PHE A 104 -12.29 -3.69 8.01
N PRO A 105 -13.27 -3.23 7.23
CA PRO A 105 -13.75 -4.05 6.14
C PRO A 105 -12.60 -4.32 5.16
N ALA A 106 -12.57 -5.53 4.61
CA ALA A 106 -11.56 -5.95 3.66
C ALA A 106 -12.14 -6.89 2.60
N GLN A 107 -11.52 -6.87 1.42
CA GLN A 107 -11.79 -7.80 0.34
C GLN A 107 -10.47 -8.49 -0.05
N ASP A 108 -10.38 -9.81 0.13
CA ASP A 108 -9.16 -10.58 -0.13
C ASP A 108 -7.93 -9.98 0.59
N SER A 109 -8.15 -9.55 1.84
CA SER A 109 -7.17 -8.93 2.74
C SER A 109 -6.73 -7.54 2.32
N ARG A 110 -7.34 -6.99 1.28
CA ARG A 110 -7.17 -5.60 0.85
C ARG A 110 -8.09 -4.70 1.65
N LEU A 111 -7.51 -3.72 2.32
CA LEU A 111 -8.27 -2.65 2.98
C LEU A 111 -9.04 -1.84 1.95
N TYR A 112 -10.20 -1.30 2.34
CA TYR A 112 -10.87 -0.24 1.59
C TYR A 112 -10.14 1.09 1.80
N MET A 113 -8.97 1.17 1.17
CA MET A 113 -8.04 2.28 1.28
C MET A 113 -7.55 2.68 -0.10
N LYS A 114 -7.58 3.98 -0.40
CA LYS A 114 -7.23 4.52 -1.72
C LYS A 114 -6.64 5.92 -1.62
N ALA A 115 -5.81 6.26 -2.61
CA ALA A 115 -5.35 7.62 -2.82
C ALA A 115 -6.39 8.47 -3.56
N GLN A 116 -6.49 9.72 -3.11
CA GLN A 116 -7.28 10.78 -3.71
C GLN A 116 -6.37 11.96 -4.06
N ALA A 117 -6.73 12.70 -5.09
CA ALA A 117 -6.09 13.94 -5.50
C ALA A 117 -7.11 15.08 -5.59
N LYS A 118 -6.67 16.30 -5.28
CA LYS A 118 -7.53 17.48 -5.35
C LYS A 118 -7.71 17.92 -6.81
N GLN A 119 -8.95 18.02 -7.27
CA GLN A 119 -9.31 18.54 -8.60
C GLN A 119 -10.48 19.52 -8.43
N GLY A 120 -10.30 20.77 -8.88
CA GLY A 120 -11.34 21.80 -8.75
C GLY A 120 -11.76 22.08 -7.30
N GLY A 121 -10.82 22.01 -6.35
CA GLY A 121 -11.10 22.26 -4.93
C GLY A 121 -11.56 21.04 -4.12
N VAL A 122 -11.94 19.94 -4.78
CA VAL A 122 -12.49 18.74 -4.14
C VAL A 122 -11.54 17.56 -4.32
N PHE A 123 -11.40 16.70 -3.30
CA PHE A 123 -10.65 15.45 -3.44
C PHE A 123 -11.47 14.42 -4.23
N ARG A 124 -10.84 13.83 -5.24
CA ARG A 124 -11.40 12.77 -6.08
C ARG A 124 -10.47 11.59 -6.13
N ASP A 125 -11.03 10.41 -6.31
CA ASP A 125 -10.28 9.16 -6.40
C ASP A 125 -9.33 9.18 -7.60
N ILE A 126 -8.10 8.72 -7.38
CA ILE A 126 -7.11 8.42 -8.44
C ILE A 126 -6.68 6.95 -8.43
N GLU A 127 -7.31 6.17 -7.56
CA GLU A 127 -7.16 4.75 -7.37
C GLU A 127 -8.56 4.15 -7.19
N TYR A 128 -8.76 2.93 -7.66
CA TYR A 128 -10.06 2.26 -7.57
C TYR A 128 -9.96 0.98 -6.75
N LEU A 129 -11.07 0.64 -6.12
CA LEU A 129 -11.21 -0.59 -5.36
C LEU A 129 -12.11 -1.54 -6.16
N PRO A 130 -11.56 -2.63 -6.75
CA PRO A 130 -12.36 -3.62 -7.47
C PRO A 130 -13.39 -4.24 -6.54
N SER A 131 -14.49 -4.71 -7.12
CA SER A 131 -15.47 -5.55 -6.42
C SER A 131 -15.27 -7.01 -6.78
N SER A 132 -15.65 -7.91 -5.87
CA SER A 132 -15.72 -9.35 -6.14
C SER A 132 -17.17 -9.81 -6.07
N TRP A 133 -17.61 -10.66 -7.01
CA TRP A 133 -18.91 -11.32 -6.86
C TRP A 133 -18.85 -12.51 -5.89
N CYS A 134 -17.64 -12.95 -5.51
CA CYS A 134 -17.45 -14.02 -4.56
C CYS A 134 -17.61 -13.50 -3.13
N GLY A 135 -18.70 -13.88 -2.45
CA GLY A 135 -18.98 -13.48 -1.07
C GLY A 135 -17.85 -13.84 -0.07
N ASN A 136 -17.08 -14.89 -0.35
CA ASN A 136 -15.96 -15.33 0.49
C ASN A 136 -14.74 -14.41 0.44
N SER A 137 -14.71 -13.47 -0.51
CA SER A 137 -13.67 -12.43 -0.56
C SER A 137 -13.82 -11.43 0.57
N TYR A 138 -15.03 -11.20 1.08
CA TYR A 138 -15.32 -10.14 2.03
C TYR A 138 -15.16 -10.59 3.48
N HIS A 139 -14.43 -9.81 4.26
CA HIS A 139 -14.18 -10.09 5.67
C HIS A 139 -13.79 -8.83 6.44
N THR A 140 -13.37 -9.03 7.69
CA THR A 140 -12.95 -7.96 8.58
C THR A 140 -11.53 -8.24 9.06
N LEU A 141 -10.68 -7.22 8.97
CA LEU A 141 -9.40 -7.16 9.65
C LEU A 141 -9.53 -6.27 10.88
N PHE A 142 -8.55 -6.31 11.76
CA PHE A 142 -8.49 -5.48 12.96
C PHE A 142 -7.05 -5.05 13.31
N LEU A 143 -6.94 -3.95 14.07
CA LEU A 143 -5.73 -3.53 14.77
C LEU A 143 -6.06 -3.39 16.25
N ALA A 144 -5.42 -4.19 17.09
CA ALA A 144 -5.52 -4.04 18.54
C ALA A 144 -4.82 -2.73 19.00
N PRO A 145 -5.06 -2.28 20.25
CA PRO A 145 -4.32 -1.16 20.83
C PRO A 145 -2.80 -1.35 20.73
N GLY A 146 -2.11 -0.33 20.23
CA GLY A 146 -0.65 -0.40 20.03
C GLY A 146 -0.23 -1.31 18.87
N GLU A 147 -1.09 -1.53 17.88
CA GLU A 147 -0.74 -2.22 16.64
C GLU A 147 -0.77 -1.31 15.42
N GLN A 148 0.06 -1.64 14.44
CA GLN A 148 0.17 -0.91 13.19
C GLN A 148 0.41 -1.82 11.99
N TRP A 149 0.01 -1.35 10.81
CA TRP A 149 0.47 -1.85 9.52
C TRP A 149 1.36 -0.82 8.84
N GLN A 150 2.31 -1.32 8.06
CA GLN A 150 3.15 -0.52 7.19
C GLN A 150 2.90 -0.91 5.75
N PHE A 151 2.89 0.08 4.86
CA PHE A 151 2.71 -0.09 3.44
C PHE A 151 3.68 0.78 2.66
N VAL A 152 3.80 0.50 1.37
CA VAL A 152 4.44 1.37 0.40
C VAL A 152 3.39 1.80 -0.61
N MET A 153 3.19 3.11 -0.77
CA MET A 153 2.34 3.67 -1.83
C MET A 153 3.19 4.23 -2.97
N PRO A 154 2.71 4.25 -4.22
CA PRO A 154 3.38 4.91 -5.32
C PRO A 154 3.69 6.38 -5.04
N ASN A 155 4.91 6.81 -5.38
CA ASN A 155 5.20 8.24 -5.50
C ASN A 155 4.68 8.73 -6.86
N TYR A 156 3.42 9.16 -6.92
CA TYR A 156 2.81 9.58 -8.17
C TYR A 156 3.45 10.83 -8.78
N SER A 157 3.67 10.78 -10.09
CA SER A 157 4.12 11.88 -10.91
C SER A 157 3.19 12.11 -12.11
N GLY A 158 3.01 13.38 -12.47
CA GLY A 158 2.26 13.76 -13.64
C GLY A 158 2.25 15.28 -13.87
N PRO A 159 1.63 15.74 -14.97
CA PRO A 159 1.61 17.15 -15.35
C PRO A 159 0.77 18.02 -14.39
N LEU A 160 -0.23 17.46 -13.71
CA LEU A 160 -1.07 18.22 -12.77
C LEU A 160 -0.45 18.18 -11.37
N LYS A 161 0.12 19.29 -10.90
CA LYS A 161 0.49 19.47 -9.49
C LYS A 161 -0.77 19.64 -8.64
N THR A 162 -0.84 18.92 -7.53
CA THR A 162 -2.03 18.89 -6.68
C THR A 162 -1.69 18.47 -5.24
N SER A 163 -2.70 18.45 -4.37
CA SER A 163 -2.61 17.82 -3.05
C SER A 163 -3.23 16.42 -3.10
N LEU A 164 -2.52 15.46 -2.54
CA LEU A 164 -2.94 14.08 -2.35
C LEU A 164 -3.38 13.84 -0.91
N ARG A 165 -4.24 12.84 -0.70
CA ARG A 165 -4.53 12.26 0.62
C ARG A 165 -4.89 10.79 0.46
N LEU A 166 -4.84 10.04 1.55
CA LEU A 166 -5.39 8.69 1.62
C LEU A 166 -6.75 8.74 2.33
N GLU A 167 -7.71 7.98 1.81
CA GLU A 167 -9.00 7.69 2.44
C GLU A 167 -8.98 6.22 2.86
N LEU A 168 -9.40 5.94 4.09
CA LEU A 168 -9.47 4.60 4.68
C LEU A 168 -10.83 4.39 5.35
N ALA A 169 -11.54 3.33 4.97
CA ALA A 169 -12.74 2.90 5.68
C ALA A 169 -12.38 2.05 6.90
N TYR A 170 -13.05 2.29 8.02
CA TYR A 170 -12.89 1.56 9.27
C TYR A 170 -14.22 1.51 10.04
N ARG A 171 -14.24 0.72 11.12
CA ARG A 171 -15.39 0.54 12.02
C ARG A 171 -14.90 0.54 13.46
N THR A 172 -15.74 1.03 14.38
CA THR A 172 -15.44 0.97 15.82
C THR A 172 -15.99 -0.28 16.48
N THR A 173 -16.87 -1.00 15.80
CA THR A 173 -17.36 -2.32 16.20
C THR A 173 -17.12 -3.34 15.07
N ALA A 174 -17.26 -4.63 15.37
CA ALA A 174 -17.18 -5.68 14.36
C ALA A 174 -18.42 -5.72 13.43
N GLU A 175 -19.47 -4.96 13.74
CA GLU A 175 -20.73 -4.94 13.00
C GLU A 175 -20.61 -4.19 11.67
N ARG A 176 -21.46 -4.52 10.69
CA ARG A 176 -21.32 -3.99 9.32
C ARG A 176 -21.79 -2.53 9.16
N ASP A 177 -22.66 -2.05 10.05
CA ASP A 177 -23.41 -0.81 9.82
C ASP A 177 -22.74 0.46 10.41
N ASP A 178 -21.56 0.33 11.05
CA ASP A 178 -20.78 1.43 11.64
C ASP A 178 -19.56 1.83 10.76
N GLU A 179 -19.72 1.86 9.44
CA GLU A 179 -18.62 2.24 8.55
C GLU A 179 -18.32 3.75 8.60
N LYS A 180 -17.07 4.07 8.90
CA LYS A 180 -16.54 5.44 9.02
C LYS A 180 -15.37 5.63 8.07
N LEU A 181 -15.15 6.88 7.67
CA LEU A 181 -14.00 7.27 6.85
C LEU A 181 -12.97 8.02 7.69
N LEU A 182 -11.72 7.63 7.56
CA LEU A 182 -10.56 8.34 8.08
C LEU A 182 -9.71 8.84 6.91
N TYR A 183 -9.15 10.04 7.05
CA TYR A 183 -8.27 10.65 6.05
C TYR A 183 -6.87 10.85 6.61
N SER A 184 -5.86 10.69 5.76
CA SER A 184 -4.52 11.19 6.07
C SER A 184 -4.50 12.73 6.03
N HIS A 185 -3.43 13.31 6.57
CA HIS A 185 -3.11 14.71 6.27
C HIS A 185 -2.95 14.87 4.73
N PRO A 186 -3.37 16.01 4.15
CA PRO A 186 -3.06 16.31 2.76
C PRO A 186 -1.57 16.59 2.56
N PHE A 187 -1.01 16.12 1.45
CA PHE A 187 0.40 16.32 1.10
C PHE A 187 0.56 16.70 -0.37
N PRO A 188 1.67 17.37 -0.77
CA PRO A 188 1.89 17.73 -2.18
C PRO A 188 2.20 16.50 -3.03
N GLY A 189 1.73 16.50 -4.27
CA GLY A 189 2.00 15.46 -5.25
C GLY A 189 1.65 15.90 -6.66
N SER A 190 1.68 14.95 -7.60
CA SER A 190 1.24 15.22 -8.96
C SER A 190 0.70 13.98 -9.66
N VAL A 191 -0.28 14.19 -10.52
CA VAL A 191 -1.02 13.12 -11.20
C VAL A 191 -1.24 13.45 -12.65
N HIS A 192 -1.56 12.44 -13.45
CA HIS A 192 -2.08 12.63 -14.79
C HIS A 192 -3.60 12.85 -14.73
N PRO A 193 -4.19 13.83 -15.47
CA PRO A 193 -5.63 14.10 -15.44
C PRO A 193 -6.52 12.88 -15.74
N LYS A 194 -6.04 11.97 -16.59
CA LYS A 194 -6.73 10.71 -16.89
C LYS A 194 -6.85 9.76 -15.68
N GLN A 195 -6.06 9.92 -14.63
CA GLN A 195 -6.18 9.10 -13.42
C GLN A 195 -7.50 9.33 -12.67
N PHE A 196 -8.27 10.38 -12.98
CA PHE A 196 -9.57 10.63 -12.34
C PHE A 196 -10.74 9.84 -12.97
N SER A 197 -10.53 9.17 -14.11
CA SER A 197 -11.62 8.56 -14.88
C SER A 197 -11.25 7.22 -15.53
N GLU A 198 -10.01 7.07 -16.00
CA GLU A 198 -9.63 5.88 -16.77
C GLU A 198 -9.25 4.75 -15.83
N LYS A 199 -9.87 3.58 -15.95
CA LYS A 199 -9.40 2.34 -15.35
C LYS A 199 -8.66 1.52 -16.40
N LYS A 200 -7.72 0.67 -15.98
CA LYS A 200 -7.17 -0.33 -16.91
C LYS A 200 -8.27 -1.35 -17.16
N GLU A 201 -8.52 -1.68 -18.43
CA GLU A 201 -9.47 -2.74 -18.75
C GLU A 201 -9.02 -4.06 -18.09
N TYR A 202 -9.97 -4.67 -17.39
CA TYR A 202 -9.82 -5.99 -16.80
C TYR A 202 -11.01 -6.84 -17.27
N GLN A 203 -10.72 -8.05 -17.72
CA GLN A 203 -11.72 -9.03 -18.09
C GLN A 203 -11.44 -10.30 -17.29
N PRO A 204 -12.42 -10.83 -16.55
CA PRO A 204 -12.27 -12.10 -15.86
C PRO A 204 -11.78 -13.20 -16.80
N GLY A 205 -10.68 -13.86 -16.44
CA GLY A 205 -10.12 -14.97 -17.23
C GLY A 205 -10.97 -16.25 -17.21
N GLY A 206 -12.06 -16.29 -16.43
CA GLY A 206 -12.98 -17.42 -16.30
C GLY A 206 -13.75 -17.38 -14.98
N LEU A 207 -14.47 -18.47 -14.66
CA LEU A 207 -15.27 -18.59 -13.42
C LEU A 207 -14.43 -18.43 -12.14
N MET A 208 -13.13 -18.72 -12.21
CA MET A 208 -12.22 -18.64 -11.07
C MET A 208 -11.62 -17.23 -10.87
N ASP A 209 -12.02 -16.27 -11.68
CA ASP A 209 -11.60 -14.87 -11.60
C ASP A 209 -12.80 -14.00 -11.20
N PRO A 210 -12.96 -13.72 -9.89
CA PRO A 210 -14.22 -13.17 -9.41
C PRO A 210 -14.34 -11.64 -9.49
N TYR A 211 -13.36 -10.98 -10.11
CA TYR A 211 -13.23 -9.52 -10.02
C TYR A 211 -13.96 -8.79 -11.15
N ASN A 212 -14.78 -7.81 -10.76
CA ASN A 212 -15.41 -6.88 -11.68
C ASN A 212 -14.84 -5.47 -11.43
N ASP A 213 -14.36 -4.84 -12.50
CA ASP A 213 -13.73 -3.51 -12.50
C ASP A 213 -14.65 -2.40 -13.06
#